data_AF-A0A3E1R5Y1-F1
#
_entry.id   AF-A0A3E1R5Y1-F1
#
_cell.length_a   1.000
_cell.length_b   1.000
_cell.length_c   1.000
_cell.angle_alpha   90.00
_cell.angle_beta   90.00
_cell.angle_gamma   90.00
#
_symmetry.space_group_name_H-M   'P 1'
#
loop_
_entity.id
_entity.type
_entity.pdbx_description
1 polymer ?
#
loop_
_entity_poly.entity_id
_entity_poly.type
_entity_poly.pdbx_seq_one_letter_code
_entity_poly.pdbx_strand_id
1 'polypeptide(L)'
;MKYILRLSLLFAILGAGSSAFAEKFDWSYKFITFASNYQSDPPLTVSGTFDGTANGNIVTGITAFSLKFNGVPYEMRYGMDIKSYVCATACVTNGNAAVASFDGLANNFFIRDLDRTLANPPIDGAQVLIWSPNINYPSGYAMASNPPTIGSYDAGYSGPLDIYSASRWSMVVSVPEPETYALMLAGLGLLFVASRKRKSKSAWRMAV
;
A
#
# COMPACT_ATOMS: atom_id res chain seq x y z
N MET A 1 -17.65 45.48 -11.66
CA MET A 1 -18.18 44.23 -11.05
C MET A 1 -17.84 42.93 -11.81
N LYS A 2 -17.96 42.85 -13.15
CA LYS A 2 -17.73 41.58 -13.89
C LYS A 2 -16.32 40.96 -13.73
N TYR A 3 -15.29 41.76 -13.45
CA TYR A 3 -13.92 41.28 -13.27
C TYR A 3 -13.65 40.73 -11.87
N ILE A 4 -14.34 41.25 -10.84
CA ILE A 4 -14.18 40.79 -9.45
C ILE A 4 -14.67 39.34 -9.31
N LEU A 5 -15.78 38.99 -9.97
CA LEU A 5 -16.33 37.63 -9.94
C LEU A 5 -15.44 36.59 -10.66
N ARG A 6 -14.65 37.02 -11.66
CA ARG A 6 -13.72 36.14 -12.38
C ARG A 6 -12.45 35.88 -11.59
N LEU A 7 -11.97 36.89 -10.85
CA LEU A 7 -10.78 36.76 -10.03
C LEU A 7 -11.00 35.80 -8.86
N SER A 8 -12.15 35.89 -8.19
CA SER A 8 -12.49 34.99 -7.07
C SER A 8 -12.65 33.54 -7.49
N LEU A 9 -13.12 33.27 -8.71
CA LEU A 9 -13.21 31.92 -9.27
C LEU A 9 -11.83 31.32 -9.56
N LEU A 10 -10.87 32.14 -10.01
CA LEU A 10 -9.49 31.71 -10.25
C LEU A 10 -8.78 31.35 -8.94
N PHE A 11 -8.98 32.13 -7.87
CA PHE A 11 -8.43 31.86 -6.54
C PHE A 11 -9.04 30.61 -5.91
N ALA A 12 -10.33 30.35 -6.11
CA ALA A 12 -10.97 29.12 -5.64
C ALA A 12 -10.41 27.86 -6.33
N ILE A 13 -9.98 27.97 -7.59
CA ILE A 13 -9.37 26.86 -8.33
C ILE A 13 -7.91 26.65 -7.91
N LEU A 14 -7.17 27.74 -7.61
CA LEU A 14 -5.76 27.67 -7.19
C LEU A 14 -5.57 27.19 -5.74
N GLY A 15 -6.56 27.37 -4.86
CA GLY A 15 -6.50 26.93 -3.46
C GLY A 15 -6.70 25.43 -3.24
N ALA A 16 -7.01 24.65 -4.29
CA ALA A 16 -7.23 23.20 -4.19
C ALA A 16 -5.95 22.36 -4.30
N GLY A 17 -4.77 22.99 -4.45
CA GLY A 17 -3.50 22.28 -4.57
C GLY A 17 -2.84 22.06 -3.21
N SER A 18 -2.44 20.81 -2.95
CA SER A 18 -1.52 20.37 -1.89
C SER A 18 -2.07 20.11 -0.48
N SER A 19 -3.25 19.50 -0.35
CA SER A 19 -3.43 18.61 0.80
C SER A 19 -2.68 17.31 0.51
N ALA A 20 -1.72 16.95 1.37
CA ALA A 20 -1.09 15.64 1.36
C ALA A 20 -2.17 14.62 1.72
N PHE A 21 -2.84 14.08 0.71
CA PHE A 21 -3.77 12.98 0.91
C PHE A 21 -2.97 11.70 1.17
N ALA A 22 -3.52 10.83 1.99
CA ALA A 22 -2.99 9.47 2.09
C ALA A 22 -3.14 8.82 0.71
N GLU A 23 -2.02 8.49 0.11
CA GLU A 23 -1.96 7.72 -1.13
C GLU A 23 -2.09 6.25 -0.76
N LYS A 24 -2.76 5.49 -1.64
CA LYS A 24 -2.79 4.04 -1.52
C LYS A 24 -1.60 3.47 -2.28
N PHE A 25 -0.97 2.46 -1.71
CA PHE A 25 0.19 1.77 -2.28
C PHE A 25 -0.12 0.29 -2.41
N ASP A 26 0.24 -0.30 -3.55
CA ASP A 26 0.30 -1.74 -3.76
C ASP A 26 1.74 -2.20 -3.55
N TRP A 27 1.93 -3.28 -2.80
CA TRP A 27 3.27 -3.83 -2.54
C TRP A 27 3.28 -5.35 -2.68
N SER A 28 4.47 -5.90 -2.94
CA SER A 28 4.71 -7.33 -3.03
C SER A 28 6.15 -7.66 -2.64
N TYR A 29 6.33 -8.77 -1.95
CA TYR A 29 7.61 -9.40 -1.68
C TYR A 29 7.57 -10.88 -2.01
N LYS A 30 8.54 -11.33 -2.82
CA LYS A 30 8.73 -12.74 -3.16
C LYS A 30 9.76 -13.37 -2.24
N PHE A 31 9.32 -14.22 -1.33
CA PHE A 31 10.19 -15.05 -0.51
C PHE A 31 10.73 -16.20 -1.35
N ILE A 32 12.02 -16.50 -1.22
CA ILE A 32 12.59 -17.72 -1.76
C ILE A 32 12.44 -18.81 -0.71
N THR A 33 11.96 -19.98 -1.12
CA THR A 33 11.89 -21.13 -0.24
C THR A 33 13.31 -21.57 0.08
N PHE A 34 13.69 -21.58 1.35
CA PHE A 34 14.90 -22.27 1.77
C PHE A 34 14.56 -23.76 1.79
N ALA A 35 15.27 -24.53 0.97
CA ALA A 35 15.18 -25.99 1.00
C ALA A 35 15.83 -26.51 2.29
N SER A 36 15.23 -26.27 3.45
CA SER A 36 15.64 -26.87 4.71
C SER A 36 14.88 -28.17 4.89
N ASN A 37 15.31 -29.24 4.22
CA ASN A 37 14.85 -30.63 4.37
C ASN A 37 13.35 -30.93 4.15
N TYR A 38 12.49 -29.92 4.13
CA TYR A 38 11.11 -29.97 3.68
C TYR A 38 11.08 -29.68 2.18
N GLN A 39 10.15 -30.33 1.49
CA GLN A 39 10.00 -30.32 0.03
C GLN A 39 10.16 -28.93 -0.59
N SER A 40 10.51 -28.92 -1.88
CA SER A 40 10.53 -27.73 -2.73
C SER A 40 9.17 -27.04 -2.78
N ASP A 41 8.82 -26.31 -1.73
CA ASP A 41 7.61 -25.52 -1.72
C ASP A 41 7.75 -24.39 -2.74
N PRO A 42 6.68 -24.07 -3.48
CA PRO A 42 6.71 -22.97 -4.43
C PRO A 42 7.08 -21.66 -3.71
N PRO A 43 7.78 -20.72 -4.37
CA PRO A 43 8.10 -19.42 -3.78
C PRO A 43 6.85 -18.74 -3.22
N LEU A 44 6.88 -18.34 -1.95
CA LEU A 44 5.80 -17.61 -1.32
C LEU A 44 5.85 -16.15 -1.77
N THR A 45 4.77 -15.66 -2.38
CA THR A 45 4.59 -14.24 -2.66
C THR A 45 3.64 -13.66 -1.66
N VAL A 46 4.10 -12.71 -0.84
CA VAL A 46 3.25 -11.93 0.04
C VAL A 46 3.04 -10.58 -0.61
N SER A 47 1.79 -10.16 -0.73
CA SER A 47 1.44 -8.87 -1.32
C SER A 47 0.32 -8.22 -0.55
N GLY A 48 0.04 -6.96 -0.83
CA GLY A 48 -0.95 -6.23 -0.08
C GLY A 48 -1.11 -4.80 -0.56
N THR A 49 -1.89 -4.05 0.21
CA THR A 49 -2.07 -2.62 0.04
C THR A 49 -1.91 -1.91 1.36
N PHE A 50 -1.58 -0.62 1.35
CA PHE A 50 -1.71 0.24 2.52
C PHE A 50 -1.87 1.69 2.10
N ASP A 51 -2.38 2.51 3.01
CA ASP A 51 -2.46 3.96 2.83
C ASP A 51 -1.27 4.63 3.55
N GLY A 52 -0.70 5.68 2.97
CA GLY A 52 0.42 6.41 3.58
C GLY A 52 0.74 7.73 2.89
N THR A 53 1.78 8.42 3.35
CA THR A 53 2.27 9.67 2.74
C THR A 53 3.68 9.47 2.22
N ALA A 54 3.85 9.59 0.90
CA ALA A 54 5.15 9.54 0.25
C ALA A 54 5.92 10.87 0.40
N ASN A 55 7.22 10.75 0.68
CA ASN A 55 8.19 11.83 0.62
C ASN A 55 9.48 11.29 -0.02
N GLY A 56 9.61 11.45 -1.34
CA GLY A 56 10.69 10.84 -2.12
C GLY A 56 10.58 9.31 -2.10
N ASN A 57 11.66 8.62 -1.70
CA ASN A 57 11.71 7.17 -1.64
C ASN A 57 10.95 6.57 -0.44
N ILE A 58 10.51 7.39 0.51
CA ILE A 58 10.01 6.95 1.81
C ILE A 58 8.49 7.15 1.91
N VAL A 59 7.78 6.16 2.44
CA VAL A 59 6.36 6.24 2.78
C VAL A 59 6.20 6.08 4.29
N THR A 60 5.52 7.06 4.91
CA THR A 60 5.25 7.12 6.35
C THR A 60 3.76 7.19 6.62
N GLY A 61 3.35 7.13 7.91
CA GLY A 61 1.94 7.21 8.28
C GLY A 61 1.12 6.03 7.76
N ILE A 62 1.75 4.86 7.69
CA ILE A 62 1.18 3.65 7.10
C ILE A 62 -0.05 3.19 7.89
N THR A 63 -1.18 3.02 7.20
CA THR A 63 -2.48 2.59 7.75
C THR A 63 -3.22 1.69 6.75
N ALA A 64 -4.40 1.19 7.13
CA ALA A 64 -5.32 0.45 6.25
C ALA A 64 -4.65 -0.69 5.44
N PHE A 65 -3.79 -1.45 6.11
CA PHE A 65 -3.03 -2.52 5.47
C PHE A 65 -3.96 -3.62 4.93
N SER A 66 -3.50 -4.39 3.96
CA SER A 66 -4.10 -5.65 3.54
C SER A 66 -3.01 -6.67 3.21
N LEU A 67 -3.32 -7.96 3.30
CA LEU A 67 -2.39 -9.04 3.01
C LEU A 67 -3.01 -10.05 2.05
N LYS A 68 -2.16 -10.60 1.18
CA LYS A 68 -2.46 -11.69 0.27
C LYS A 68 -1.26 -12.64 0.25
N PHE A 69 -1.51 -13.93 0.38
CA PHE A 69 -0.50 -14.99 0.21
C PHE A 69 -0.76 -15.69 -1.11
N ASN A 70 0.21 -15.64 -2.03
CA ASN A 70 0.10 -16.19 -3.38
C ASN A 70 -1.18 -15.73 -4.11
N GLY A 71 -1.55 -14.46 -3.90
CA GLY A 71 -2.75 -13.84 -4.48
C GLY A 71 -4.05 -14.09 -3.72
N VAL A 72 -4.07 -15.00 -2.73
CA VAL A 72 -5.24 -15.27 -1.89
C VAL A 72 -5.30 -14.25 -0.74
N PRO A 73 -6.37 -13.45 -0.61
CA PRO A 73 -6.54 -12.53 0.52
C PRO A 73 -6.45 -13.25 1.86
N TYR A 74 -5.70 -12.67 2.78
CA TYR A 74 -5.65 -13.10 4.17
C TYR A 74 -6.68 -12.29 4.97
N GLU A 75 -7.76 -12.95 5.35
CA GLU A 75 -8.79 -12.36 6.21
C GLU A 75 -8.36 -12.46 7.67
N MET A 76 -7.95 -11.34 8.25
CA MET A 76 -7.62 -11.29 9.68
C MET A 76 -8.87 -11.32 10.52
N ARG A 77 -8.90 -12.18 11.54
CA ARG A 77 -10.07 -12.35 12.40
C ARG A 77 -10.27 -11.17 13.36
N TYR A 78 -9.17 -10.52 13.79
CA TYR A 78 -9.20 -9.49 14.83
C TYR A 78 -8.61 -8.14 14.41
N GLY A 79 -8.30 -7.99 13.11
CA GLY A 79 -7.68 -6.79 12.55
C GLY A 79 -6.15 -6.87 12.49
N MET A 80 -5.55 -5.88 11.82
CA MET A 80 -4.10 -5.78 11.61
C MET A 80 -3.45 -4.82 12.60
N ASP A 81 -2.36 -5.26 13.21
CA ASP A 81 -1.40 -4.38 13.87
C ASP A 81 -0.21 -4.17 12.94
N ILE A 82 0.15 -2.91 12.71
CA ILE A 82 1.41 -2.55 12.06
C ILE A 82 2.30 -1.91 13.11
N LYS A 83 3.54 -2.36 13.16
CA LYS A 83 4.55 -1.84 14.07
C LYS A 83 5.82 -1.53 13.29
N SER A 84 6.62 -0.63 13.83
CA SER A 84 7.98 -0.46 13.33
C SER A 84 8.91 -1.47 13.99
N TYR A 85 9.79 -2.05 13.20
CA TYR A 85 10.82 -2.98 13.62
C TYR A 85 12.16 -2.26 13.67
N VAL A 86 12.70 -2.09 14.88
CA VAL A 86 14.01 -1.46 15.11
C VAL A 86 14.81 -2.36 16.05
N CYS A 87 15.76 -3.10 15.47
CA CYS A 87 16.55 -4.09 16.19
C CYS A 87 17.49 -3.49 17.25
N ALA A 88 17.75 -2.18 17.22
CA ALA A 88 18.67 -1.52 18.16
C ALA A 88 18.13 -1.40 19.59
N THR A 89 16.81 -1.48 19.83
CA THR A 89 16.21 -1.11 21.13
C THR A 89 15.21 -2.10 21.73
N ALA A 90 14.47 -2.91 20.94
CA ALA A 90 13.56 -3.95 21.47
C ALA A 90 12.94 -4.87 20.40
N CYS A 91 13.51 -4.94 19.19
CA CYS A 91 12.97 -5.64 18.00
C CYS A 91 11.61 -5.11 17.49
N VAL A 92 10.64 -4.75 18.32
CA VAL A 92 9.37 -4.15 17.87
C VAL A 92 9.04 -2.95 18.74
N THR A 93 8.94 -1.75 18.16
CA THR A 93 8.52 -0.57 18.93
C THR A 93 7.03 -0.30 18.72
N ASN A 94 6.34 -0.01 19.82
CA ASN A 94 4.96 0.42 19.79
C ASN A 94 4.90 1.85 19.25
N GLY A 95 4.47 2.02 18.00
CA GLY A 95 4.23 3.35 17.42
C GLY A 95 4.03 3.31 15.90
N ASN A 96 3.43 4.38 15.35
CA ASN A 96 3.20 4.59 13.92
C ASN A 96 4.49 4.99 13.16
N ALA A 97 5.65 4.53 13.61
CA ALA A 97 6.94 4.80 12.98
C ALA A 97 7.30 3.79 11.88
N ALA A 98 6.30 3.03 11.40
CA ALA A 98 6.47 2.11 10.29
C ALA A 98 6.72 2.91 9.02
N VAL A 99 7.74 2.49 8.29
CA VAL A 99 8.28 3.09 7.08
C VAL A 99 8.37 2.00 6.03
N ALA A 100 7.84 2.32 4.85
CA ALA A 100 8.06 1.57 3.63
C ALA A 100 8.87 2.43 2.66
N SER A 101 9.49 1.79 1.67
CA SER A 101 10.32 2.45 0.68
C SER A 101 10.15 1.81 -0.68
N PHE A 102 10.22 2.61 -1.75
CA PHE A 102 10.04 2.10 -3.11
C PHE A 102 11.16 1.14 -3.51
N ASP A 103 12.38 1.43 -3.07
CA ASP A 103 13.55 0.57 -3.28
C ASP A 103 13.69 -0.58 -2.26
N GLY A 104 12.80 -0.64 -1.26
CA GLY A 104 12.78 -1.61 -0.16
C GLY A 104 13.95 -1.53 0.83
N LEU A 105 14.89 -0.60 0.65
CA LEU A 105 16.10 -0.49 1.46
C LEU A 105 15.88 0.19 2.81
N ALA A 106 14.76 0.87 3.00
CA ALA A 106 14.39 1.54 4.25
C ALA A 106 13.11 0.97 4.88
N ASN A 107 12.67 -0.21 4.44
CA ASN A 107 11.52 -0.89 5.03
C ASN A 107 11.82 -1.29 6.48
N ASN A 108 10.93 -0.93 7.40
CA ASN A 108 11.05 -1.28 8.81
C ASN A 108 9.69 -1.67 9.42
N PHE A 109 8.80 -2.29 8.66
CA PHE A 109 7.46 -2.61 9.16
C PHE A 109 7.32 -4.10 9.52
N PHE A 110 6.54 -4.33 10.58
CA PHE A 110 6.14 -5.64 11.08
C PHE A 110 4.62 -5.67 11.18
N ILE A 111 3.99 -6.58 10.45
CA ILE A 111 2.54 -6.79 10.47
C ILE A 111 2.24 -8.06 11.24
N ARG A 112 1.23 -8.03 12.09
CA ARG A 112 0.68 -9.20 12.77
C ARG A 112 -0.83 -9.12 12.91
N ASP A 113 -1.46 -10.27 13.06
CA ASP A 113 -2.85 -10.38 13.52
C ASP A 113 -2.98 -9.93 14.99
N LEU A 114 -4.03 -9.18 15.28
CA LEU A 114 -4.37 -8.67 16.61
C LEU A 114 -5.11 -9.73 17.47
N ASP A 115 -4.66 -10.99 17.51
CA ASP A 115 -5.13 -11.88 18.57
C ASP A 115 -4.42 -11.52 19.89
N ARG A 116 -5.02 -10.57 20.60
CA ARG A 116 -4.46 -9.96 21.81
C ARG A 116 -4.73 -10.76 23.08
N THR A 117 -5.44 -11.89 22.99
CA THR A 117 -6.13 -12.45 24.17
C THR A 117 -5.34 -13.44 25.02
N LEU A 118 -4.13 -13.84 24.64
CA LEU A 118 -3.41 -14.86 25.41
C LEU A 118 -2.04 -14.35 25.84
N ALA A 119 -1.81 -14.39 27.16
CA ALA A 119 -0.53 -14.18 27.85
C ALA A 119 0.57 -15.18 27.43
N ASN A 120 0.33 -15.93 26.36
CA ASN A 120 1.21 -16.85 25.69
C ASN A 120 0.91 -16.64 24.20
N PRO A 121 1.78 -16.00 23.40
CA PRO A 121 1.45 -15.61 22.03
C PRO A 121 1.12 -16.87 21.23
N PRO A 122 -0.15 -17.10 20.83
CA PRO A 122 -0.47 -18.22 19.97
C PRO A 122 0.24 -17.95 18.65
N ILE A 123 0.94 -18.96 18.17
CA ILE A 123 1.69 -19.00 16.91
C ILE A 123 0.71 -18.97 15.70
N ASP A 124 -0.59 -18.80 15.95
CA ASP A 124 -1.69 -18.99 15.00
C ASP A 124 -2.04 -17.73 14.20
N GLY A 125 -1.20 -16.69 14.23
CA GLY A 125 -1.39 -15.46 13.45
C GLY A 125 -0.40 -15.35 12.30
N ALA A 126 -0.86 -14.86 11.14
CA ALA A 126 0.08 -14.47 10.10
C ALA A 126 0.94 -13.31 10.56
N GLN A 127 2.25 -13.43 10.39
CA GLN A 127 3.20 -12.35 10.67
C GLN A 127 4.02 -12.10 9.43
N VAL A 128 4.18 -10.83 9.06
CA VAL A 128 5.05 -10.43 7.95
C VAL A 128 6.02 -9.40 8.48
N LEU A 129 7.28 -9.78 8.59
CA LEU A 129 8.39 -8.90 8.86
C LEU A 129 9.09 -8.61 7.54
N ILE A 130 9.21 -7.34 7.18
CA ILE A 130 10.10 -6.92 6.10
C ILE A 130 10.98 -5.83 6.66
N TRP A 131 12.22 -6.20 6.93
CA TRP A 131 13.24 -5.32 7.46
C TRP A 131 14.45 -5.32 6.55
N SER A 132 14.79 -4.14 6.03
CA SER A 132 16.09 -3.91 5.40
C SER A 132 16.93 -3.05 6.35
N PRO A 133 18.03 -3.56 6.89
CA PRO A 133 18.88 -2.78 7.77
C PRO A 133 19.53 -1.64 7.01
N ASN A 134 19.76 -0.59 7.77
CA ASN A 134 20.73 0.44 7.47
C ASN A 134 22.08 -0.19 7.04
N ILE A 135 22.80 0.50 6.15
CA ILE A 135 24.08 0.15 5.49
C ILE A 135 25.13 -0.47 6.45
N ASN A 136 25.01 -0.25 7.75
CA ASN A 136 25.93 -0.72 8.79
C ASN A 136 25.69 -2.16 9.31
N TYR A 137 24.58 -2.83 8.95
CA TYR A 137 24.33 -4.23 9.29
C TYR A 137 23.79 -4.94 8.05
N PRO A 138 24.56 -5.70 7.26
CA PRO A 138 24.14 -6.11 5.91
C PRO A 138 23.03 -7.18 5.81
N SER A 139 22.45 -7.65 6.92
CA SER A 139 21.48 -8.76 6.93
C SER A 139 20.03 -8.26 7.05
N GLY A 140 19.41 -7.95 5.91
CA GLY A 140 17.94 -7.87 5.80
C GLY A 140 17.26 -9.10 6.33
N TYR A 141 16.13 -8.92 7.03
CA TYR A 141 15.28 -10.00 7.48
C TYR A 141 13.91 -9.84 6.85
N ALA A 142 13.51 -10.82 6.06
CA ALA A 142 12.13 -10.99 5.66
C ALA A 142 11.62 -12.29 6.30
N MET A 143 10.53 -12.22 7.07
CA MET A 143 9.85 -13.41 7.62
C MET A 143 8.37 -13.33 7.26
N ALA A 144 7.78 -14.45 6.88
CA ALA A 144 6.34 -14.58 6.72
C ALA A 144 5.90 -15.87 7.39
N SER A 145 5.14 -15.82 8.48
CA SER A 145 4.44 -16.99 9.02
C SER A 145 2.98 -16.93 8.56
N ASN A 146 2.39 -18.08 8.23
CA ASN A 146 0.96 -18.24 7.97
C ASN A 146 0.41 -19.28 8.96
N PRO A 147 -0.83 -19.14 9.47
CA PRO A 147 -1.50 -20.18 10.23
C PRO A 147 -1.55 -21.54 9.50
N PRO A 148 -1.77 -22.65 10.25
CA PRO A 148 -1.22 -23.98 9.98
C PRO A 148 -1.76 -24.73 8.74
N THR A 149 -2.61 -24.13 7.90
CA THR A 149 -3.16 -24.78 6.69
C THR A 149 -2.24 -24.71 5.47
N ILE A 150 -1.25 -23.82 5.46
CA ILE A 150 -0.18 -23.77 4.44
C ILE A 150 1.10 -23.66 5.25
N GLY A 151 1.92 -24.71 5.25
CA GLY A 151 3.04 -24.97 6.16
C GLY A 151 3.69 -23.71 6.77
N SER A 152 3.88 -23.74 8.08
CA SER A 152 4.60 -22.70 8.81
C SER A 152 5.94 -22.42 8.14
N TYR A 153 6.05 -21.28 7.44
CA TYR A 153 7.32 -20.70 7.02
C TYR A 153 7.98 -20.10 8.26
N ASP A 154 8.33 -20.98 9.19
CA ASP A 154 9.01 -20.60 10.40
C ASP A 154 10.47 -20.35 10.04
N ALA A 155 10.82 -19.10 9.74
CA ALA A 155 12.20 -18.67 9.68
C ALA A 155 12.84 -18.59 11.10
N GLY A 156 12.37 -19.42 12.03
CA GLY A 156 13.06 -19.75 13.28
C GLY A 156 14.28 -20.66 13.08
N TYR A 157 14.63 -21.03 11.84
CA TYR A 157 15.77 -21.89 11.57
C TYR A 157 17.04 -21.09 11.29
N SER A 158 18.11 -21.46 11.99
CA SER A 158 19.52 -21.12 11.80
C SER A 158 20.07 -21.56 10.43
N GLY A 159 19.39 -21.17 9.35
CA GLY A 159 19.84 -21.26 7.96
C GLY A 159 20.35 -19.91 7.47
N PRO A 160 21.03 -19.87 6.31
CA PRO A 160 21.46 -18.61 5.72
C PRO A 160 20.24 -17.71 5.51
N LEU A 161 20.27 -16.56 6.19
CA LEU A 161 19.23 -15.56 6.18
C LEU A 161 18.83 -15.19 4.75
N ASP A 162 17.54 -14.93 4.54
CA ASP A 162 17.07 -14.41 3.26
C ASP A 162 17.51 -12.97 3.07
N ILE A 163 18.70 -12.81 2.49
CA ILE A 163 19.28 -11.49 2.24
C ILE A 163 18.35 -10.73 1.29
N TYR A 164 17.90 -9.57 1.73
CA TYR A 164 17.08 -8.65 0.93
C TYR A 164 17.58 -8.57 -0.53
N SER A 165 16.65 -8.68 -1.49
CA SER A 165 16.94 -8.42 -2.91
C SER A 165 15.91 -7.50 -3.50
N ALA A 166 16.37 -6.41 -4.12
CA ALA A 166 15.52 -5.45 -4.83
C ALA A 166 14.68 -6.11 -5.95
N SER A 167 15.14 -7.21 -6.54
CA SER A 167 14.37 -7.95 -7.56
C SER A 167 13.12 -8.66 -7.02
N ARG A 168 12.98 -8.76 -5.70
CA ARG A 168 11.88 -9.47 -5.04
C ARG A 168 10.89 -8.54 -4.36
N TRP A 169 11.27 -7.28 -4.17
CA TRP A 169 10.42 -6.23 -3.66
C TRP A 169 9.82 -5.43 -4.81
N SER A 170 8.55 -5.08 -4.68
CA SER A 170 7.88 -4.14 -5.56
C SER A 170 6.91 -3.31 -4.74
N MET A 171 6.92 -2.01 -4.95
CA MET A 171 5.94 -1.09 -4.39
C MET A 171 5.61 -0.04 -5.43
N VAL A 172 4.33 0.20 -5.64
CA VAL A 172 3.83 1.20 -6.58
C VAL A 172 2.71 1.99 -5.92
N VAL A 173 2.57 3.26 -6.29
CA VAL A 173 1.38 4.03 -5.94
C VAL A 173 0.21 3.34 -6.64
N SER A 174 -0.78 2.90 -5.86
CA SER A 174 -2.05 2.43 -6.40
C SER A 174 -2.66 3.60 -7.12
N VAL A 175 -2.63 3.57 -8.45
CA VAL A 175 -3.38 4.51 -9.26
C VAL A 175 -4.85 4.14 -9.03
N PRO A 176 -5.65 4.96 -8.32
CA PRO A 176 -7.07 4.67 -8.19
C PRO A 176 -7.59 4.47 -9.60
N GLU A 177 -8.40 3.43 -9.83
CA GLU A 177 -9.05 3.30 -11.12
C GLU A 177 -9.76 4.61 -11.40
N PRO A 178 -9.34 5.31 -12.45
CA PRO A 178 -9.15 6.72 -12.26
C PRO A 178 -10.49 7.42 -12.17
N GLU A 179 -10.51 8.48 -11.37
CA GLU A 179 -11.44 9.60 -11.53
C GLU A 179 -11.49 10.07 -12.99
N THR A 180 -10.56 9.67 -13.86
CA THR A 180 -10.70 9.71 -15.33
C THR A 180 -12.03 9.16 -15.80
N TYR A 181 -12.61 8.11 -15.21
CA TYR A 181 -13.97 7.68 -15.58
C TYR A 181 -15.01 8.73 -15.19
N ALA A 182 -14.91 9.28 -13.97
CA ALA A 182 -15.81 10.35 -13.52
C ALA A 182 -15.63 11.64 -14.35
N LEU A 183 -14.40 12.03 -14.67
CA LEU A 183 -14.04 13.18 -15.50
C LEU A 183 -14.40 12.97 -16.96
N MET A 184 -14.23 11.76 -17.49
CA MET A 184 -14.67 11.37 -18.82
C MET A 184 -16.20 11.43 -18.90
N LEU A 185 -16.92 10.89 -17.92
CA LEU A 185 -18.37 10.98 -17.85
C LEU A 185 -18.84 12.42 -17.68
N ALA A 186 -18.17 13.22 -16.85
CA ALA A 186 -18.44 14.65 -16.71
C ALA A 186 -18.21 15.39 -18.04
N GLY A 187 -17.11 15.10 -18.74
CA GLY A 187 -16.78 15.63 -20.05
C GLY A 187 -17.84 15.27 -21.11
N LEU A 188 -18.26 14.01 -21.15
CA LEU A 188 -19.34 13.54 -22.03
C LEU A 188 -20.68 14.21 -21.69
N GLY A 189 -21.00 14.37 -20.40
CA GLY A 189 -22.18 15.08 -19.93
C GLY A 189 -22.20 16.55 -20.38
N LEU A 190 -21.05 17.24 -20.29
CA LEU A 190 -20.91 18.62 -20.77
C LEU A 190 -21.10 18.73 -22.28
N LEU A 191 -20.54 17.80 -23.07
CA LEU A 191 -20.72 17.75 -24.52
C LEU A 191 -22.20 17.53 -24.88
N PHE A 192 -22.90 16.65 -24.16
CA PHE A 192 -24.33 16.42 -24.36
C PHE A 192 -25.16 17.69 -24.11
N VAL A 193 -24.92 18.38 -22.99
CA VAL A 193 -25.61 19.65 -22.66
C VAL A 193 -25.31 20.74 -23.70
N ALA A 194 -24.05 20.85 -24.15
CA ALA A 194 -23.65 21.80 -25.16
C ALA A 194 -24.33 21.53 -26.52
N SER A 195 -24.44 20.25 -26.91
CA SER A 195 -25.10 19.85 -28.16
C SER A 195 -26.60 20.19 -28.15
N ARG A 196 -27.29 20.03 -27.00
CA ARG A 196 -28.72 20.36 -26.87
C ARG A 196 -29.00 21.86 -27.04
N LYS A 197 -28.13 22.73 -26.53
CA LYS A 197 -28.28 24.19 -26.65
C LYS A 197 -28.11 24.72 -28.09
N ARG A 198 -27.41 23.99 -28.96
CA ARG A 198 -27.23 24.41 -30.36
C ARG A 198 -28.51 24.27 -31.20
N LYS A 199 -29.33 23.24 -30.92
CA LYS A 199 -30.59 23.02 -31.67
C LYS A 199 -31.63 24.12 -31.43
N SER A 200 -31.69 24.69 -30.22
CA SER A 200 -32.65 25.74 -29.88
C SER A 200 -32.43 27.07 -30.61
N LYS A 201 -31.21 27.36 -31.11
CA LYS A 201 -30.92 28.62 -31.83
C LYS A 201 -31.19 28.56 -33.33
N SER A 202 -31.22 27.38 -33.93
CA SER A 202 -31.42 27.23 -35.38
C SER A 202 -32.90 27.28 -35.78
N ALA A 203 -33.82 26.89 -34.88
CA ALA A 203 -35.26 26.91 -35.16
C ALA A 203 -35.84 28.32 -35.34
N TRP A 204 -35.20 29.35 -34.78
CA TRP A 204 -35.70 30.73 -34.90
C TRP A 204 -35.37 31.40 -36.24
N ARG A 205 -34.46 30.84 -37.05
CA ARG A 205 -34.05 31.42 -38.34
C ARG A 205 -34.86 30.96 -39.56
N MET A 206 -35.79 30.02 -39.41
CA MET A 206 -36.64 29.54 -40.52
C MET A 206 -38.10 30.04 -40.45
N ALA A 207 -38.44 30.89 -39.49
CA ALA A 207 -39.79 31.43 -39.31
C ALA A 207 -39.94 32.87 -39.81
N VAL A 208 -39.03 33.34 -40.68
CA VAL A 208 -39.07 34.65 -41.36
C VAL A 208 -38.92 34.38 -42.85
#